data_AF-A0A3D3RIJ6-F1
#
_entry.id   AF-A0A3D3RIJ6-F1
#
_cell.length_a   1.000
_cell.length_b   1.000
_cell.length_c   1.000
_cell.angle_alpha   90.00
_cell.angle_beta   90.00
_cell.angle_gamma   90.00
#
_symmetry.space_group_name_H-M   'P 1'
#
loop_
_entity.id
_entity.type
_entity.pdbx_description
1 polymer ?
#
loop_
_entity_poly.entity_id
_entity_poly.type
_entity_poly.pdbx_seq_one_letter_code
_entity_poly.pdbx_strand_id
1 'polypeptide(L)' 'LPIVATEVGGTQEIVTHDVSALLVPPGNAEFLADAMNRMLNDPGLSQSLAQSARLQSLELFTCKQAGERLKAFWDALTG' A
#
# COMPACT_ATOMS: atom_id res chain seq x y z
N LEU A 1 -0.97 -8.54 -6.55
CA LEU A 1 0.31 -8.29 -7.25
C LEU A 1 1.25 -7.62 -6.26
N PRO A 2 2.57 -7.87 -6.33
CA PRO A 2 3.54 -7.12 -5.54
C PRO A 2 3.56 -5.65 -5.98
N ILE A 3 3.97 -4.75 -5.08
CA ILE A 3 4.03 -3.31 -5.32
C ILE A 3 5.46 -2.83 -5.10
N VAL A 4 5.98 -2.08 -6.07
CA VAL A 4 7.15 -1.21 -5.91
C VAL A 4 6.67 0.21 -6.13
N ALA A 5 6.92 1.11 -5.18
CA ALA A 5 6.45 2.49 -5.26
C ALA A 5 7.48 3.45 -4.65
N THR A 6 7.37 4.73 -4.95
CA THR A 6 8.25 5.74 -4.36
C THR A 6 7.84 6.06 -2.93
N GLU A 7 8.81 6.32 -2.06
CA GLU A 7 8.61 6.80 -0.70
C GLU A 7 8.24 8.29 -0.71
N VAL A 8 7.00 8.58 -1.14
CA VAL A 8 6.44 9.93 -1.19
C VAL A 8 5.05 9.93 -0.57
N GLY A 9 4.79 10.94 0.27
CA GLY A 9 3.49 11.27 0.88
C GLY A 9 2.54 10.09 1.05
N GLY A 10 1.35 10.18 0.45
CA GLY A 10 0.26 9.21 0.60
C GLY A 10 0.61 7.74 0.31
N THR A 11 1.75 7.44 -0.30
CA THR A 11 2.20 6.06 -0.48
C THR A 11 2.57 5.41 0.85
N GLN A 12 3.24 6.15 1.74
CA GLN A 12 3.62 5.65 3.07
C GLN A 12 2.42 5.50 4.02
N GLU A 13 1.30 6.17 3.71
CA GLU A 13 0.04 6.04 4.44
C GLU A 13 -0.74 4.78 4.04
N ILE A 14 -0.50 4.25 2.84
CA ILE A 14 -1.25 3.12 2.26
C ILE A 14 -0.48 1.80 2.39
N VAL A 15 0.85 1.83 2.26
CA VAL A 15 1.69 0.62 2.29
C VAL A 15 2.91 0.80 3.20
N THR A 16 3.45 -0.32 3.69
CA THR A 16 4.59 -0.37 4.60
C THR A 16 5.77 -1.07 3.91
N HIS A 17 6.94 -0.43 3.95
CA HIS A 17 8.17 -0.98 3.37
C HIS A 17 8.50 -2.38 3.93
N ASP A 18 8.89 -3.30 3.06
CA ASP A 18 9.23 -4.70 3.37
C ASP A 18 8.11 -5.53 4.02
N VAL A 19 6.91 -4.97 4.16
CA VAL A 19 5.72 -5.65 4.73
C VAL A 19 4.61 -5.80 3.71
N SER A 20 4.26 -4.73 2.99
CA SER A 20 3.24 -4.74 1.93
C SER A 20 3.70 -4.14 0.60
N ALA A 21 4.86 -3.49 0.57
CA ALA A 21 5.48 -3.02 -0.67
C ALA A 21 7.00 -2.85 -0.50
N LEU A 22 7.73 -2.73 -1.61
CA LEU A 22 9.06 -2.12 -1.61
C LEU A 22 8.91 -0.63 -1.90
N LEU A 23 9.53 0.19 -1.06
CA LEU A 23 9.53 1.64 -1.18
C LEU A 23 10.93 2.07 -1.60
N VAL A 24 11.01 2.95 -2.58
CA VAL A 24 12.27 3.46 -3.14
C VAL A 24 12.31 4.99 -3.11
N PRO A 25 13.49 5.61 -3.01
CA PRO A 25 13.59 7.07 -3.11
C PRO A 25 13.03 7.59 -4.44
N PRO A 26 12.34 8.75 -4.44
CA PRO A 26 11.84 9.34 -5.68
C PRO A 26 13.00 9.78 -6.60
N GLY A 27 12.81 9.63 -7.91
CA GLY A 27 13.80 10.05 -8.91
C GLY A 27 15.04 9.16 -8.99
N ASN A 28 15.11 8.06 -8.25
CA ASN A 28 16.24 7.14 -8.28
C ASN A 28 15.89 5.86 -9.08
N ALA A 29 16.29 5.83 -10.35
CA ALA A 29 16.04 4.72 -11.25
C ALA A 29 16.79 3.44 -10.87
N GLU A 30 17.98 3.57 -10.25
CA GLU A 30 18.80 2.42 -9.83
C GLU A 30 18.10 1.66 -8.70
N PHE A 31 17.62 2.37 -7.67
CA PHE A 31 16.85 1.75 -6.59
C PHE A 31 15.53 1.12 -7.08
N LEU A 32 14.86 1.76 -8.05
CA LEU A 32 13.67 1.17 -8.66
C LEU A 32 13.99 -0.15 -9.37
N ALA A 33 15.05 -0.17 -10.17
CA ALA A 33 15.49 -1.37 -10.88
C ALA A 33 15.88 -2.49 -9.92
N ASP A 34 16.61 -2.17 -8.84
CA ASP A 34 17.00 -3.15 -7.82
C ASP A 34 15.79 -3.74 -7.08
N ALA A 35 14.82 -2.91 -6.72
CA ALA A 35 13.58 -3.37 -6.09
C ALA A 35 12.76 -4.27 -7.03
N MET A 36 12.68 -3.93 -8.32
CA MET A 36 12.05 -4.77 -9.33
C MET A 36 12.80 -6.10 -9.51
N ASN A 37 14.14 -6.07 -9.57
CA ASN A 37 14.96 -7.27 -9.67
C ASN A 37 14.78 -8.18 -8.45
N ARG A 38 14.73 -7.61 -7.24
CA ARG A 38 14.45 -8.37 -6.00
C ARG A 38 13.09 -9.08 -6.08
N MET A 39 12.05 -8.39 -6.57
CA MET A 39 10.71 -8.95 -6.76
C MET A 39 10.65 -10.08 -7.80
N LEU A 40 11.41 -9.95 -8.88
CA LEU A 40 11.44 -10.95 -9.95
C LEU A 40 12.21 -12.21 -9.55
N ASN A 41 13.26 -12.05 -8.74
CA ASN A 41 14.16 -13.14 -8.35
C ASN A 41 13.75 -13.85 -7.05
N ASP A 42 12.84 -13.26 -6.25
CA ASP A 42 12.30 -13.87 -5.03
C ASP A 42 10.76 -13.97 -5.08
N PRO A 43 10.22 -15.07 -5.64
CA PRO A 43 8.78 -15.30 -5.70
C PRO A 43 8.11 -15.38 -4.32
N GLY A 44 8.84 -15.82 -3.29
CA GLY A 44 8.32 -15.94 -1.92
C GLY A 44 8.06 -14.57 -1.31
N LEU A 45 9.03 -13.67 -1.42
CA LEU A 45 8.88 -12.26 -1.05
C LEU A 45 7.75 -11.59 -1.84
N SER A 46 7.72 -11.80 -3.16
CA SER A 46 6.70 -11.21 -4.03
C SER A 46 5.28 -11.62 -3.62
N GLN A 47 5.08 -12.90 -3.31
CA GLN A 47 3.79 -13.42 -2.83
C GLN A 47 3.43 -12.87 -1.45
N SER A 48 4.38 -12.83 -0.51
CA SER A 48 4.12 -12.36 0.86
C SER A 48 3.70 -10.89 0.87
N LEU A 49 4.43 -10.02 0.15
CA LEU A 49 4.12 -8.60 0.05
C LEU A 49 2.76 -8.35 -0.62
N ALA A 50 2.46 -9.08 -1.69
CA ALA A 50 1.17 -9.00 -2.38
C ALA A 50 0.00 -9.42 -1.47
N GLN A 51 0.18 -10.46 -0.66
CA GLN A 51 -0.85 -10.93 0.28
C GLN A 51 -1.07 -9.92 1.40
N SER A 52 0.00 -9.41 2.01
CA SER A 52 -0.06 -8.38 3.04
C SER A 52 -0.75 -7.11 2.55
N ALA A 53 -0.39 -6.61 1.36
CA ALA A 53 -1.03 -5.45 0.76
C ALA A 53 -2.53 -5.66 0.55
N ARG A 54 -2.94 -6.85 0.08
CA ARG A 54 -4.35 -7.20 -0.10
C ARG A 54 -5.09 -7.19 1.24
N LEU A 55 -4.52 -7.78 2.29
CA LEU A 55 -5.14 -7.81 3.61
C LEU A 55 -5.33 -6.39 4.16
N GLN A 56 -4.29 -5.56 4.11
CA GLN A 56 -4.36 -4.14 4.53
C GLN A 56 -5.43 -3.36 3.75
N SER A 57 -5.52 -3.56 2.43
CA SER A 57 -6.55 -2.94 1.59
C SER A 57 -7.97 -3.31 1.99
N LEU A 58 -8.21 -4.60 2.27
CA LEU A 58 -9.52 -5.10 2.69
C LEU A 58 -9.89 -4.67 4.11
N GLU A 59 -8.91 -4.43 4.97
CA GLU A 59 -9.13 -4.00 6.35
C GLU A 59 -9.39 -2.49 6.47
N LEU A 60 -8.68 -1.66 5.68
CA LEU A 60 -8.62 -0.21 5.91
C LEU A 60 -9.29 0.63 4.82
N PHE A 61 -9.35 0.14 3.58
CA PHE A 61 -9.59 0.98 2.40
C PHE A 61 -10.80 0.53 1.57
N THR A 62 -11.80 -0.10 2.20
CA THR A 62 -13.03 -0.48 1.49
C THR A 62 -13.95 0.72 1.27
N CYS A 63 -14.61 0.79 0.11
CA CYS A 63 -15.62 1.82 -0.16
C CYS A 63 -16.76 1.80 0.87
N LYS A 64 -17.10 0.62 1.39
CA LYS A 64 -18.10 0.45 2.43
C LYS A 64 -17.70 1.20 3.71
N GLN A 65 -16.50 0.93 4.23
CA GLN A 65 -16.02 1.61 5.44
C GLN A 65 -15.87 3.13 5.22
N ALA A 66 -15.42 3.55 4.05
CA ALA A 66 -15.34 4.97 3.70
C ALA A 66 -16.72 5.65 3.75
N GLY A 67 -17.74 5.01 3.16
CA GLY A 67 -19.12 5.50 3.18
C GLY A 67 -19.72 5.52 4.59
N GLU A 68 -19.49 4.47 5.38
CA GLU A 68 -19.96 4.38 6.78
C GLU A 68 -19.33 5.47 7.66
N ARG A 69 -18.03 5.74 7.51
CA ARG A 69 -17.34 6.83 8.22
C ARG A 69 -17.88 8.21 7.83
N LEU A 70 -18.09 8.45 6.54
CA LEU A 70 -18.65 9.71 6.06
C LEU A 70 -20.07 9.93 6.60
N LYS A 71 -20.93 8.91 6.52
CA LYS A 71 -22.28 8.96 7.06
C LYS A 71 -22.29 9.27 8.56
N ALA A 72 -21.46 8.56 9.34
CA ALA A 72 -21.37 8.76 10.78
C ALA A 72 -20.94 10.21 11.14
N PHE A 73 -20.04 10.78 10.35
CA PHE A 73 -19.62 12.17 10.52
C PHE A 73 -20.76 13.17 10.25
N TRP A 74 -21.52 12.99 9.15
CA TRP A 74 -22.68 13.84 8.86
C TRP A 74 -23.77 13.70 9.92
N ASP A 75 -24.08 12.47 10.34
CA ASP A 75 -25.09 12.19 11.38
C ASP A 75 -24.74 12.94 12.69
N ALA A 76 -23.46 13.03 13.05
CA ALA A 76 -22.99 13.75 14.24
C ALA A 76 -23.06 15.28 14.14
N LEU A 77 -23.10 15.85 12.92
CA LEU A 77 -23.20 17.30 12.71
C LEU A 77 -24.65 17.78 12.55
N THR A 78 -25.55 16.91 12.10
CA THR A 78 -26.94 17.27 11.77
C THR A 78 -27.98 16.66 12.72
N GLY A 79 -27.57 15.80 13.66
CA GLY A 79 -28.41 15.27 14.73
C GLY A 79 -28.32 16.09 16.01
#